data_AF-A0A517SVD1-F1
#
_entry.id   AF-A0A517SVD1-F1
#
_cell.length_a   1.000
_cell.length_b   1.000
_cell.length_c   1.000
_cell.angle_alpha   90.00
_cell.angle_beta   90.00
_cell.angle_gamma   90.00
#
_symmetry.space_group_name_H-M   'P 1'
#
loop_
_entity.id
_entity.type
_entity.pdbx_description
1 polymer ?
#
loop_
_entity_poly.entity_id
_entity_poly.type
_entity_poly.pdbx_seq_one_letter_code
_entity_poly.pdbx_strand_id
1 'polypeptide(L)'
;MKKITDYKVTRQLGTYRVRYNCPGCKIALSNKLDDSGAIDTCPECGETYHVPGLPEKAEVDRQQQELAAEKERKRKEKAEKKEAERATTTARLEKLRPERLPDPNPKPKASAGDARNRSDIGYFLNPVELYRESNAWRYHNKRFPALSLLVRAGSSATLSIFFFFTFAICALGIALFVAMILALNQGDSLSIAQFGAQMLGLIFLYIINCWFAVVRLALADFVRTQLSIEENIRKYKGE
;
A
#
# COMPACT_ATOMS: atom_id res chain seq x y z
N MET A 1 -39.69 -16.35 25.07
CA MET A 1 -38.45 -15.60 24.75
C MET A 1 -38.30 -14.44 25.71
N LYS A 2 -37.19 -14.40 26.47
CA LYS A 2 -36.93 -13.33 27.44
C LYS A 2 -36.26 -12.15 26.73
N LYS A 3 -36.74 -10.92 27.00
CA LYS A 3 -36.07 -9.68 26.55
C LYS A 3 -34.97 -9.32 27.55
N ILE A 4 -33.79 -9.02 27.04
CA ILE A 4 -32.64 -8.59 27.84
C ILE A 4 -32.63 -7.06 27.85
N THR A 5 -32.81 -6.45 29.02
CA THR A 5 -32.80 -4.98 29.18
C THR A 5 -31.42 -4.43 29.51
N ASP A 6 -30.58 -5.24 30.19
CA ASP A 6 -29.25 -4.82 30.62
C ASP A 6 -28.20 -5.24 29.62
N TYR A 7 -27.75 -4.29 28.80
CA TYR A 7 -26.68 -4.49 27.83
C TYR A 7 -25.80 -3.24 27.72
N LYS A 8 -24.58 -3.44 27.22
CA LYS A 8 -23.61 -2.35 26.97
C LYS A 8 -23.03 -2.48 25.56
N VAL A 9 -23.18 -1.44 24.76
CA VAL A 9 -22.54 -1.33 23.46
C VAL A 9 -21.14 -0.75 23.63
N THR A 10 -20.13 -1.40 23.03
CA THR A 10 -18.72 -0.96 23.05
C THR A 10 -18.12 -1.02 21.65
N ARG A 11 -17.23 -0.09 21.33
CA ARG A 11 -16.51 -0.07 20.06
C ARG A 11 -15.17 -0.80 20.22
N GLN A 12 -14.93 -1.83 19.41
CA GLN A 12 -13.66 -2.59 19.38
C GLN A 12 -13.19 -2.78 17.93
N LEU A 13 -11.96 -2.32 17.63
CA LEU A 13 -11.31 -2.50 16.33
C LEU A 13 -12.18 -2.06 15.13
N GLY A 14 -12.91 -0.95 15.26
CA GLY A 14 -13.77 -0.42 14.21
C GLY A 14 -15.15 -1.09 14.08
N THR A 15 -15.43 -2.13 14.85
CA THR A 15 -16.75 -2.78 14.93
C THR A 15 -17.45 -2.46 16.25
N TYR A 16 -18.78 -2.41 16.24
CA TYR A 16 -19.58 -2.27 17.46
C TYR A 16 -19.95 -3.66 17.98
N ARG A 17 -19.77 -3.89 19.28
CA ARG A 17 -20.13 -5.13 19.97
C ARG A 17 -21.08 -4.85 21.12
N VAL A 18 -22.09 -5.68 21.26
CA VAL A 18 -23.06 -5.64 22.37
C VAL A 18 -22.67 -6.70 23.38
N ARG A 19 -22.42 -6.28 24.62
CA ARG A 19 -22.17 -7.18 25.76
C ARG A 19 -23.42 -7.25 26.63
N TYR A 20 -23.82 -8.45 27.01
CA TYR A 20 -25.00 -8.70 27.82
C TYR A 20 -24.87 -10.04 28.55
N ASN A 21 -25.69 -10.26 29.58
CA ASN A 21 -25.69 -11.50 30.33
C ASN A 21 -26.83 -12.42 29.85
N CYS A 22 -26.56 -13.73 29.75
CA CYS A 22 -27.57 -14.71 29.37
C CYS A 22 -28.75 -14.71 30.39
N PRO A 23 -30.02 -14.70 29.94
CA PRO A 23 -31.18 -14.69 30.83
C PRO A 23 -31.45 -16.03 31.55
N GLY A 24 -30.74 -17.10 31.17
CA GLY A 24 -30.77 -18.42 31.83
C GLY A 24 -29.65 -18.55 32.86
N CYS A 25 -28.40 -18.72 32.39
CA CYS A 25 -27.24 -19.01 33.23
C CYS A 25 -26.41 -17.78 33.67
N LYS A 26 -26.77 -16.56 33.24
CA LYS A 26 -26.07 -15.29 33.56
C LYS A 26 -24.61 -15.19 33.07
N ILE A 27 -24.14 -16.09 32.20
CA ILE A 27 -22.83 -15.94 31.57
C ILE A 27 -22.77 -14.67 30.71
N ALA A 28 -21.64 -13.98 30.74
CA ALA A 28 -21.41 -12.81 29.92
C ALA A 28 -21.16 -13.22 28.46
N LEU A 29 -21.99 -12.72 27.55
CA LEU A 29 -21.91 -12.98 26.11
C LEU A 29 -21.59 -11.68 25.37
N SER A 30 -21.02 -11.82 24.17
CA SER A 30 -20.76 -10.67 23.28
C SER A 30 -21.07 -11.03 21.84
N ASN A 31 -21.91 -10.22 21.19
CA ASN A 31 -22.24 -10.36 19.78
C ASN A 31 -21.92 -9.06 19.02
N LYS A 32 -21.89 -9.13 17.68
CA LYS A 32 -21.76 -7.92 16.86
C LYS A 32 -23.08 -7.13 16.91
N LEU A 33 -22.99 -5.81 16.82
CA LEU A 33 -24.20 -4.96 16.76
C LEU A 33 -25.06 -5.25 15.51
N ASP A 34 -24.46 -5.76 14.43
CA ASP A 34 -25.18 -6.17 13.22
C ASP A 34 -26.17 -7.31 13.48
N ASP A 35 -25.90 -8.15 14.48
CA ASP A 35 -26.73 -9.30 14.88
C ASP A 35 -27.86 -8.88 15.84
N SER A 36 -27.94 -7.61 16.24
CA SER A 36 -29.00 -7.12 17.12
C SER A 36 -30.40 -7.34 16.51
N GLY A 37 -31.29 -7.94 17.30
CA GLY A 37 -32.63 -8.38 16.88
C GLY A 37 -32.71 -9.84 16.40
N ALA A 38 -31.58 -10.46 16.04
CA ALA A 38 -31.55 -11.88 15.66
C ALA A 38 -31.86 -12.78 16.86
N ILE A 39 -32.34 -13.99 16.57
CA ILE A 39 -32.53 -15.05 17.56
C ILE A 39 -31.22 -15.82 17.66
N ASP A 40 -30.67 -15.93 18.87
CA ASP A 40 -29.43 -16.66 19.16
C ASP A 40 -29.65 -17.63 20.33
N THR A 41 -28.76 -18.61 20.47
CA THR A 41 -28.85 -19.67 21.49
C THR A 41 -27.63 -19.63 22.41
N CYS A 42 -27.85 -19.73 23.72
CA CYS A 42 -26.75 -19.71 24.68
C CYS A 42 -25.94 -21.02 24.58
N PRO A 43 -24.61 -20.97 24.37
CA PRO A 43 -23.79 -22.18 24.24
C PRO A 43 -23.72 -23.01 25.54
N GLU A 44 -23.91 -22.38 26.70
CA GLU A 44 -23.80 -23.05 28.00
C GLU A 44 -25.11 -23.71 28.47
N CYS A 45 -26.26 -23.08 28.21
CA CYS A 45 -27.55 -23.55 28.74
C CYS A 45 -28.61 -23.87 27.67
N GLY A 46 -28.34 -23.60 26.40
CA GLY A 46 -29.27 -23.87 25.30
C GLY A 46 -30.49 -22.94 25.24
N GLU A 47 -30.62 -21.97 26.13
CA GLU A 47 -31.75 -21.02 26.12
C GLU A 47 -31.69 -20.12 24.86
N THR A 48 -32.82 -19.96 24.18
CA THR A 48 -32.96 -19.08 23.02
C THR A 48 -33.40 -17.67 23.45
N TYR A 49 -32.79 -16.64 22.86
CA TYR A 49 -33.06 -15.24 23.19
C TYR A 49 -32.87 -14.32 21.98
N HIS A 50 -33.39 -13.09 22.10
CA HIS A 50 -33.11 -12.04 21.11
C HIS A 50 -31.90 -11.23 21.54
N VAL A 51 -30.96 -11.02 20.60
CA VAL A 51 -29.78 -10.17 20.83
C VAL A 51 -30.24 -8.72 21.04
N PRO A 52 -29.92 -8.06 22.17
CA PRO A 52 -30.30 -6.67 22.41
C PRO A 52 -29.50 -5.69 21.52
N GLY A 53 -29.92 -4.42 21.46
CA GLY A 53 -29.20 -3.37 20.73
C GLY A 53 -29.85 -2.88 19.42
N LEU A 54 -31.11 -3.22 19.16
CA LEU A 54 -31.83 -2.79 17.95
C LEU A 54 -31.91 -1.25 17.77
N PRO A 55 -32.19 -0.43 18.81
CA PRO A 55 -32.24 1.02 18.63
C PRO A 55 -30.86 1.63 18.36
N GLU A 56 -29.80 1.11 18.99
CA GLU A 56 -28.43 1.55 18.74
C GLU A 56 -27.94 1.18 17.35
N LYS A 57 -28.35 0.01 16.83
CA LYS A 57 -28.08 -0.38 15.45
C LYS A 57 -28.68 0.63 14.47
N ALA A 58 -29.95 0.99 14.64
CA ALA A 58 -30.62 1.98 13.79
C ALA A 58 -29.93 3.36 13.84
N GLU A 59 -29.42 3.76 15.00
CA GLU A 59 -28.67 5.01 15.14
C GLU A 59 -27.30 4.96 14.44
N VAL A 60 -26.54 3.86 14.61
CA VAL A 60 -25.26 3.68 13.93
C VAL A 60 -25.45 3.64 12.42
N ASP A 61 -26.49 2.96 11.92
CA ASP A 61 -26.79 2.89 10.49
C ASP A 61 -27.13 4.28 9.93
N ARG A 62 -27.91 5.08 10.65
CA ARG A 62 -28.23 6.47 10.27
C ARG A 62 -26.96 7.32 10.17
N GLN A 63 -26.09 7.26 11.17
CA GLN A 63 -24.82 7.99 11.17
C GLN A 63 -23.89 7.56 10.03
N GLN A 64 -23.86 6.27 9.71
CA GLN A 64 -23.08 5.77 8.58
C GLN A 64 -23.64 6.25 7.23
N GLN A 65 -24.95 6.27 7.07
CA GLN A 65 -25.62 6.79 5.87
C GLN A 65 -25.36 8.29 5.69
N GLU A 66 -25.48 9.08 6.76
CA GLU A 66 -25.18 10.52 6.75
C GLU A 66 -23.72 10.78 6.37
N LEU A 67 -22.78 10.05 6.97
CA LEU A 67 -21.36 10.18 6.65
C LEU A 67 -21.05 9.77 5.21
N ALA A 68 -21.72 8.74 4.68
CA ALA A 68 -21.56 8.32 3.29
C ALA A 68 -22.11 9.39 2.33
N ALA A 69 -23.29 9.93 2.60
CA ALA A 69 -23.90 11.00 1.82
C ALA A 69 -23.04 12.28 1.84
N GLU A 70 -22.48 12.66 2.99
CA GLU A 70 -21.58 13.81 3.10
C GLU A 70 -20.30 13.62 2.27
N LYS A 71 -19.69 12.43 2.35
CA LYS A 71 -18.51 12.09 1.53
C LYS A 71 -18.81 12.16 0.04
N GLU A 72 -19.99 11.71 -0.38
CA GLU A 72 -20.41 11.80 -1.78
C GLU A 72 -20.60 13.25 -2.22
N ARG A 73 -21.26 14.08 -1.40
CA ARG A 73 -21.42 15.53 -1.66
C ARG A 73 -20.06 16.22 -1.83
N LYS A 74 -19.12 15.96 -0.92
CA LYS A 74 -17.75 16.50 -0.99
C LYS A 74 -16.99 16.02 -2.24
N ARG A 75 -17.24 14.79 -2.70
CA ARG A 75 -16.64 14.27 -3.94
C ARG A 75 -17.21 14.97 -5.18
N LYS A 76 -18.53 15.18 -5.24
CA LYS A 76 -19.21 15.90 -6.32
C LYS A 76 -18.75 17.36 -6.41
N GLU A 77 -18.75 18.08 -5.29
CA GLU A 77 -18.28 19.47 -5.22
C GLU A 77 -16.81 19.60 -5.68
N LYS A 78 -15.94 18.68 -5.25
CA LYS A 78 -14.54 18.67 -5.68
C LYS A 78 -14.38 18.34 -7.17
N ALA A 79 -15.26 17.54 -7.75
CA ALA A 79 -15.26 17.23 -9.18
C ALA A 79 -15.70 18.44 -10.00
N GLU A 80 -16.81 19.08 -9.62
CA GLU A 80 -17.33 20.30 -10.26
C GLU A 80 -16.32 21.44 -10.21
N LYS A 81 -15.68 21.66 -9.05
CA LYS A 81 -14.63 22.69 -8.92
C LYS A 81 -13.45 22.44 -9.86
N LYS A 82 -13.00 21.19 -9.99
CA LYS A 82 -11.91 20.82 -10.91
C LYS A 82 -12.31 20.99 -12.37
N GLU A 83 -13.57 20.73 -12.70
CA GLU A 83 -14.10 20.92 -14.05
C GLU A 83 -14.17 22.40 -14.41
N ALA A 84 -14.69 23.25 -13.50
CA ALA A 84 -14.69 24.69 -13.65
C ALA A 84 -13.27 25.28 -13.80
N GLU A 85 -12.30 24.78 -13.03
CA GLU A 85 -10.89 25.16 -13.17
C GLU A 85 -10.30 24.76 -14.53
N ARG A 86 -10.67 23.59 -15.07
CA ARG A 86 -10.24 23.17 -16.41
C ARG A 86 -10.88 24.02 -17.50
N ALA A 87 -12.18 24.33 -17.39
CA ALA A 87 -12.89 25.19 -18.34
C ALA A 87 -12.29 26.61 -18.37
N THR A 88 -11.98 27.18 -17.20
CA THR A 88 -11.33 28.50 -17.12
C THR A 88 -9.90 28.48 -17.67
N THR A 89 -9.13 27.42 -17.39
CA THR A 89 -7.76 27.27 -17.92
C THR A 89 -7.75 27.12 -19.43
N THR A 90 -8.68 26.33 -19.98
CA THR A 90 -8.81 26.13 -21.44
C THR A 90 -9.24 27.41 -22.14
N ALA A 91 -10.23 28.13 -21.62
CA ALA A 91 -10.63 29.44 -22.14
C ALA A 91 -9.49 30.48 -22.07
N ARG A 92 -8.69 30.47 -20.99
CA ARG A 92 -7.51 31.33 -20.87
C ARG A 92 -6.43 30.98 -21.91
N LEU A 93 -6.19 29.69 -22.13
CA LEU A 93 -5.21 29.22 -23.12
C LEU A 93 -5.66 29.55 -24.54
N GLU A 94 -6.96 29.48 -24.83
CA GLU A 94 -7.53 29.83 -26.12
C GLU A 94 -7.40 31.33 -26.41
N LYS A 95 -7.62 32.20 -25.41
CA LYS A 95 -7.37 33.65 -25.55
C LYS A 95 -5.89 33.99 -25.77
N LEU A 96 -4.98 33.22 -25.19
CA LEU A 96 -3.54 33.39 -25.34
C LEU A 96 -2.99 32.74 -26.61
N ARG A 97 -3.79 31.95 -27.33
CA ARG A 97 -3.35 31.32 -28.57
C ARG A 97 -3.17 32.45 -29.59
N PRO A 98 -1.92 32.81 -29.96
CA PRO A 98 -1.72 33.82 -30.98
C PRO A 98 -2.44 33.36 -32.24
N GLU A 99 -3.13 34.29 -32.88
CA GLU A 99 -3.74 34.10 -34.19
C GLU A 99 -2.64 33.56 -35.09
N ARG A 100 -2.73 32.26 -35.43
CA ARG A 100 -1.69 31.60 -36.21
C ARG A 100 -1.73 32.27 -37.56
N LEU A 101 -0.85 33.25 -37.76
CA LEU A 101 -0.51 33.72 -39.07
C LEU A 101 -0.12 32.47 -39.87
N PRO A 102 -0.69 32.27 -41.07
CA PRO A 102 -0.38 31.12 -41.91
C PRO A 102 1.13 31.03 -42.04
N ASP A 103 1.69 29.88 -41.65
CA ASP A 103 3.13 29.64 -41.72
C ASP A 103 3.54 29.82 -43.19
N PRO A 104 4.37 30.84 -43.51
CA PRO A 104 4.69 31.16 -44.89
C PRO A 104 5.57 30.08 -45.54
N ASN A 105 6.01 29.06 -44.81
CA ASN A 105 6.84 28.00 -45.36
C ASN A 105 6.36 26.60 -44.91
N PRO A 106 5.40 25.97 -45.62
CA PRO A 106 4.95 24.63 -45.32
C PRO A 106 6.14 23.66 -45.49
N LYS A 107 6.67 23.15 -44.37
CA LYS A 107 7.70 22.11 -44.42
C LYS A 107 7.19 20.93 -45.25
N PRO A 108 7.98 20.41 -46.21
CA PRO A 108 7.59 19.28 -47.03
C PRO A 108 7.23 18.10 -46.12
N LYS A 109 6.04 17.55 -46.34
CA LYS A 109 5.50 16.42 -45.59
C LYS A 109 6.50 15.26 -45.71
N ALA A 110 7.21 14.98 -44.61
CA ALA A 110 8.05 13.79 -44.52
C ALA A 110 7.17 12.58 -44.82
N SER A 111 7.53 11.86 -45.87
CA SER A 111 6.84 10.70 -46.40
C SER A 111 6.62 9.66 -45.31
N ALA A 112 5.37 9.25 -45.14
CA ALA A 112 4.86 8.37 -44.09
C ALA A 112 5.27 6.89 -44.20
N GLY A 113 6.39 6.58 -44.86
CA GLY A 113 6.85 5.21 -45.07
C GLY A 113 8.25 5.01 -44.54
N ASP A 114 8.37 4.56 -43.28
CA ASP A 114 9.46 3.67 -42.82
C ASP A 114 9.47 3.37 -41.30
N ALA A 115 8.45 3.77 -40.54
CA ALA A 115 8.43 3.53 -39.09
C ALA A 115 7.93 2.13 -38.67
N ARG A 116 7.69 1.18 -39.60
CA ARG A 116 7.04 -0.11 -39.27
C ARG A 116 7.96 -1.33 -39.17
N ASN A 117 9.26 -1.21 -39.41
CA ASN A 117 10.14 -2.39 -39.45
C ASN A 117 11.37 -2.29 -38.53
N ARG A 118 11.15 -1.87 -37.28
CA ARG A 118 12.11 -2.07 -36.19
C ARG A 118 11.45 -2.96 -35.14
N SER A 119 11.40 -4.26 -35.43
CA SER A 119 11.04 -5.30 -34.47
C SER A 119 12.19 -5.46 -33.47
N ASP A 120 12.21 -4.54 -32.52
CA ASP A 120 13.32 -4.30 -31.62
C ASP A 120 13.13 -5.16 -30.36
N ILE A 121 13.39 -6.46 -30.50
CA ILE A 121 13.34 -7.47 -29.43
C ILE A 121 14.33 -7.13 -28.28
N GLY A 122 15.35 -6.31 -28.54
CA GLY A 122 16.28 -5.83 -27.52
C GLY A 122 15.65 -4.96 -26.42
N TYR A 123 14.47 -4.39 -26.67
CA TYR A 123 13.80 -3.46 -25.75
C TYR A 123 13.08 -4.18 -24.60
N PHE A 124 12.84 -5.49 -24.73
CA PHE A 124 12.27 -6.28 -23.65
C PHE A 124 13.26 -6.63 -22.54
N LEU A 125 14.57 -6.58 -22.81
CA LEU A 125 15.59 -7.00 -21.84
C LEU A 125 16.19 -5.83 -21.04
N ASN A 126 15.93 -4.58 -21.43
CA ASN A 126 16.45 -3.41 -20.72
C ASN A 126 15.37 -2.32 -20.46
N PRO A 127 14.46 -2.55 -19.50
CA PRO A 127 13.36 -1.62 -19.19
C PRO A 127 13.85 -0.22 -18.75
N VAL A 128 15.11 -0.09 -18.33
CA VAL A 128 15.71 1.19 -17.91
C VAL A 128 15.99 2.11 -19.12
N GLU A 129 16.43 1.56 -20.25
CA GLU A 129 16.70 2.37 -21.47
C GLU A 129 15.40 2.84 -22.12
N LEU A 130 14.38 2.00 -22.12
CA LEU A 130 13.04 2.36 -22.62
C LEU A 130 12.42 3.50 -21.81
N TYR A 131 12.63 3.49 -20.49
CA TYR A 131 12.22 4.62 -19.65
C TYR A 131 13.03 5.87 -19.96
N ARG A 132 14.34 5.75 -20.22
CA ARG A 132 15.25 6.88 -20.49
C ARG A 132 14.97 7.58 -21.83
N GLU A 133 14.57 6.84 -22.86
CA GLU A 133 14.23 7.39 -24.19
C GLU A 133 12.77 7.81 -24.34
N SER A 134 11.87 7.31 -23.49
CA SER A 134 10.46 7.73 -23.55
C SER A 134 10.31 9.23 -23.24
N ASN A 135 9.53 9.94 -24.06
CA ASN A 135 9.12 11.33 -23.79
C ASN A 135 8.39 11.48 -22.44
N ALA A 136 7.92 10.37 -21.85
CA ALA A 136 7.36 10.31 -20.51
C ALA A 136 8.38 10.70 -19.43
N TRP A 137 9.66 10.33 -19.57
CA TRP A 137 10.71 10.76 -18.63
C TRP A 137 10.89 12.28 -18.63
N ARG A 138 10.91 12.89 -19.82
CA ARG A 138 10.98 14.36 -19.96
C ARG A 138 9.74 15.05 -19.41
N TYR A 139 8.56 14.46 -19.59
CA TYR A 139 7.29 14.99 -19.08
C TYR A 139 7.22 14.93 -17.54
N HIS A 140 7.59 13.79 -16.95
CA HIS A 140 7.58 13.64 -15.49
C HIS A 140 8.62 14.53 -14.80
N ASN A 141 9.84 14.63 -15.34
CA ASN A 141 10.88 15.49 -14.76
C ASN A 141 10.58 16.99 -14.87
N LYS A 142 9.90 17.43 -15.93
CA LYS A 142 9.51 18.85 -16.05
C LYS A 142 8.32 19.21 -15.17
N ARG A 143 7.34 18.31 -15.01
CA ARG A 143 6.09 18.62 -14.28
C ARG A 143 6.21 18.45 -12.77
N PHE A 144 7.07 17.54 -12.29
CA PHE A 144 7.25 17.26 -10.86
C PHE A 144 8.73 17.06 -10.47
N PRO A 145 9.59 18.08 -10.65
CA PRO A 145 11.03 17.96 -10.37
C PRO A 145 11.32 17.64 -8.89
N ALA A 146 10.53 18.17 -7.97
CA ALA A 146 10.70 17.91 -6.53
C ALA A 146 10.35 16.45 -6.16
N LEU A 147 9.32 15.87 -6.79
CA LEU A 147 8.88 14.51 -6.50
C LEU A 147 9.89 13.49 -7.03
N SER A 148 10.44 13.70 -8.23
CA SER A 148 11.46 12.80 -8.79
C SER A 148 12.77 12.86 -7.99
N LEU A 149 13.11 14.03 -7.45
CA LEU A 149 14.25 14.19 -6.56
C LEU A 149 14.01 13.50 -5.21
N LEU A 150 12.81 13.62 -4.63
CA LEU A 150 12.42 12.95 -3.39
C LEU A 150 12.42 11.42 -3.54
N VAL A 151 11.93 10.88 -4.66
CA VAL A 151 11.94 9.43 -4.89
C VAL A 151 13.38 8.92 -5.05
N ARG A 152 14.23 9.63 -5.78
CA ARG A 152 15.66 9.26 -5.92
C ARG A 152 16.43 9.38 -4.62
N ALA A 153 16.22 10.46 -3.87
CA ALA A 153 16.86 10.67 -2.57
C ALA A 153 16.35 9.64 -1.55
N GLY A 154 15.04 9.37 -1.54
CA GLY A 154 14.41 8.37 -0.69
C GLY A 154 14.92 6.97 -0.96
N SER A 155 14.95 6.53 -2.24
CA SER A 155 15.45 5.21 -2.60
C SER A 155 16.92 5.02 -2.25
N SER A 156 17.75 6.04 -2.49
CA SER A 156 19.17 6.02 -2.14
C SER A 156 19.36 5.91 -0.63
N ALA A 157 18.67 6.76 0.15
CA ALA A 157 18.76 6.76 1.60
C ALA A 157 18.28 5.44 2.22
N THR A 158 17.17 4.87 1.73
CA THR A 158 16.68 3.58 2.22
C THR A 158 17.65 2.44 1.95
N LEU A 159 18.27 2.43 0.76
CA LEU A 159 19.29 1.42 0.43
C LEU A 159 20.53 1.61 1.30
N SER A 160 21.02 2.83 1.48
CA SER A 160 22.17 3.11 2.35
C SER A 160 21.91 2.67 3.79
N ILE A 161 20.77 3.04 4.38
CA ILE A 161 20.38 2.62 5.73
C ILE A 161 20.37 1.09 5.84
N PHE A 162 19.76 0.41 4.86
CA PHE A 162 19.71 -1.04 4.82
C PHE A 162 21.10 -1.70 4.75
N PHE A 163 22.00 -1.14 3.93
CA PHE A 163 23.40 -1.59 3.86
C PHE A 163 24.12 -1.41 5.19
N PHE A 164 23.94 -0.28 5.87
CA PHE A 164 24.53 -0.05 7.20
C PHE A 164 24.01 -1.03 8.25
N PHE A 165 22.71 -1.29 8.29
CA PHE A 165 22.14 -2.27 9.22
C PHE A 165 22.65 -3.69 8.94
N THR A 166 22.72 -4.08 7.67
CA THR A 166 23.24 -5.39 7.28
C THR A 166 24.71 -5.51 7.68
N PHE A 167 25.52 -4.49 7.41
CA PHE A 167 26.93 -4.45 7.79
C PHE A 167 27.12 -4.53 9.31
N ALA A 168 26.32 -3.80 10.08
CA ALA A 168 26.37 -3.82 11.55
C ALA A 168 26.02 -5.22 12.11
N ILE A 169 25.00 -5.89 11.56
CA ILE A 169 24.63 -7.26 11.95
C ILE A 169 25.76 -8.24 11.59
N CYS A 170 26.36 -8.12 10.41
CA CYS A 170 27.50 -8.95 10.02
C CYS A 170 28.71 -8.72 10.93
N ALA A 171 29.04 -7.46 11.25
CA ALA A 171 30.15 -7.12 12.15
C ALA A 171 29.92 -7.68 13.56
N LEU A 172 28.69 -7.58 14.09
CA LEU A 172 28.32 -8.17 15.37
C LEU A 172 28.46 -9.70 15.35
N GLY A 173 28.00 -10.35 14.27
CA GLY A 173 28.17 -11.79 14.07
C GLY A 173 29.64 -12.23 14.05
N ILE A 174 30.50 -11.47 13.36
CA ILE A 174 31.95 -11.73 13.33
C ILE A 174 32.57 -11.54 14.71
N ALA A 175 32.20 -10.49 15.44
CA ALA A 175 32.71 -10.23 16.79
C ALA A 175 32.35 -11.37 17.76
N LEU A 176 31.10 -11.84 17.71
CA LEU A 176 30.63 -13.00 18.49
C LEU A 176 31.37 -14.28 18.09
N PHE A 177 31.64 -14.47 16.80
CA PHE A 177 32.42 -15.60 16.31
C PHE A 177 33.85 -15.58 16.84
N VAL A 178 34.53 -14.43 16.79
CA VAL A 178 35.90 -14.28 17.32
C VAL A 178 35.92 -14.52 18.83
N ALA A 179 34.95 -13.98 19.57
CA ALA A 179 34.83 -14.22 21.01
C ALA A 179 34.65 -15.71 21.33
N MET A 180 33.87 -16.43 20.51
CA MET A 180 33.70 -17.89 20.62
C MET A 180 35.01 -18.64 20.36
N ILE A 181 35.78 -18.27 19.33
CA ILE A 181 37.09 -18.88 19.05
C ILE A 181 38.07 -18.66 20.22
N LEU A 182 38.08 -17.46 20.79
CA LEU A 182 38.91 -17.14 21.96
C LEU A 182 38.50 -17.96 23.19
N ALA A 183 37.19 -18.17 23.40
CA ALA A 183 36.69 -19.01 24.49
C ALA A 183 37.10 -20.49 24.30
N LEU A 184 37.05 -21.01 23.07
CA LEU A 184 37.48 -22.39 22.76
C LEU A 184 38.97 -22.63 23.06
N ASN A 185 39.82 -21.62 22.88
CA ASN A 185 41.25 -21.72 23.22
C ASN A 185 41.50 -21.85 24.74
N GLN A 186 40.52 -21.55 25.59
CA GLN A 186 40.66 -21.68 27.04
C GLN A 186 40.36 -23.09 27.58
N GLY A 187 40.07 -24.06 26.70
CA GLY A 187 39.98 -25.48 27.06
C GLY A 187 38.59 -25.97 27.48
N ASP A 188 37.57 -25.10 27.44
CA ASP A 188 36.21 -25.48 27.78
C ASP A 188 35.47 -26.13 26.59
N SER A 189 35.46 -27.46 26.65
CA SER A 189 34.56 -28.48 26.05
C SER A 189 33.89 -28.26 24.67
N LEU A 190 33.96 -29.33 23.87
CA LEU A 190 33.31 -29.62 22.58
C LEU A 190 31.82 -29.21 22.45
N SER A 191 31.10 -29.10 23.58
CA SER A 191 29.68 -28.74 23.62
C SER A 191 29.42 -27.29 23.17
N ILE A 192 30.35 -26.37 23.46
CA ILE A 192 30.21 -24.95 23.13
C ILE A 192 30.37 -24.73 21.62
N ALA A 193 31.30 -25.45 20.98
CA ALA A 193 31.52 -25.36 19.53
C ALA A 193 30.29 -25.80 18.72
N GLN A 194 29.63 -26.88 19.14
CA GLN A 194 28.44 -27.40 18.44
C GLN A 194 27.24 -26.46 18.58
N PHE A 195 27.03 -25.88 19.76
CA PHE A 195 25.99 -24.88 19.97
C PHE A 195 26.27 -23.59 19.17
N GLY A 196 27.53 -23.14 19.15
CA GLY A 196 27.97 -21.99 18.37
C GLY A 196 27.73 -22.16 16.86
N ALA A 197 28.07 -23.32 16.31
CA ALA A 197 27.83 -23.63 14.89
C ALA A 197 26.33 -23.61 14.53
N GLN A 198 25.47 -24.17 15.39
CA GLN A 198 24.02 -24.14 15.18
C GLN A 198 23.47 -22.71 15.22
N MET A 199 23.91 -21.90 16.18
CA MET A 199 23.49 -20.50 16.30
C MET A 199 23.94 -19.66 15.10
N LEU A 200 25.16 -19.85 14.60
CA LEU A 200 25.64 -19.17 13.38
C LEU A 200 24.83 -19.58 12.15
N GLY A 201 24.47 -20.86 12.03
CA GLY A 201 23.60 -21.34 10.95
C GLY A 201 22.22 -20.66 10.97
N LEU A 202 21.62 -20.52 12.15
CA LEU A 202 20.34 -19.82 12.31
C LEU A 202 20.44 -18.33 11.98
N ILE A 203 21.51 -17.66 12.42
CA ILE A 203 21.78 -16.24 12.09
C ILE A 203 21.95 -16.08 10.58
N PHE A 204 22.70 -16.96 9.92
CA PHE A 204 22.91 -16.92 8.48
C PHE A 204 21.61 -17.12 7.70
N LEU A 205 20.79 -18.12 8.08
CA LEU A 205 19.47 -18.34 7.47
C LEU A 205 18.53 -17.15 7.70
N TYR A 206 18.59 -16.51 8.86
CA TYR A 206 17.82 -15.32 9.15
C TYR A 206 18.23 -14.14 8.26
N ILE A 207 19.53 -13.92 8.05
CA ILE A 207 20.05 -12.89 7.14
C ILE A 207 19.58 -13.15 5.70
N ILE A 208 19.67 -14.40 5.22
CA ILE A 208 19.19 -14.78 3.89
C ILE A 208 17.68 -14.51 3.76
N ASN A 209 16.88 -14.91 4.74
CA ASN A 209 15.43 -14.68 4.73
C ASN A 209 15.09 -13.18 4.74
N CYS A 210 15.80 -12.37 5.53
CA CYS A 210 15.66 -10.92 5.52
C CYS A 210 15.97 -10.34 4.13
N TRP A 211 17.04 -10.83 3.48
CA TRP A 211 17.42 -10.41 2.14
C TRP A 211 16.35 -10.76 1.10
N PHE A 212 15.82 -11.99 1.12
CA PHE A 212 14.72 -12.40 0.25
C PHE A 212 13.45 -11.58 0.48
N ALA A 213 13.12 -11.25 1.74
CA ALA A 213 11.97 -10.41 2.05
C ALA A 213 12.12 -9.00 1.45
N VAL A 214 13.32 -8.41 1.54
CA VAL A 214 13.63 -7.09 0.97
C VAL A 214 13.55 -7.12 -0.56
N VAL A 215 14.11 -8.15 -1.20
CA VAL A 215 14.01 -8.33 -2.66
C VAL A 215 12.55 -8.46 -3.09
N ARG A 216 11.73 -9.22 -2.36
CA ARG A 216 10.29 -9.34 -2.65
C ARG A 216 9.55 -8.01 -2.52
N LEU A 217 9.83 -7.24 -1.48
CA LEU A 217 9.23 -5.91 -1.29
C LEU A 217 9.65 -4.95 -2.41
N ALA A 218 10.93 -4.93 -2.77
CA ALA A 218 11.43 -4.11 -3.87
C ALA A 218 10.79 -4.49 -5.22
N LEU A 219 10.62 -5.79 -5.49
CA LEU A 219 9.92 -6.28 -6.67
C LEU A 219 8.43 -5.90 -6.67
N ALA A 220 7.75 -5.98 -5.52
CA ALA A 220 6.35 -5.60 -5.41
C ALA A 220 6.14 -4.10 -5.68
N ASP A 221 7.02 -3.25 -5.14
CA ASP A 221 6.97 -1.80 -5.41
C ASP A 221 7.33 -1.47 -6.86
N PHE A 222 8.27 -2.21 -7.46
CA PHE A 222 8.58 -2.09 -8.88
C PHE A 222 7.36 -2.44 -9.75
N VAL A 223 6.69 -3.57 -9.49
CA VAL A 223 5.49 -3.99 -10.22
C VAL A 223 4.35 -2.98 -10.06
N ARG A 224 4.12 -2.47 -8.84
CA ARG A 224 3.12 -1.42 -8.60
C ARG A 224 3.44 -0.15 -9.39
N THR A 225 4.71 0.22 -9.49
CA THR A 225 5.15 1.37 -10.27
C THR A 225 4.91 1.14 -11.76
N GLN A 226 5.20 -0.05 -12.30
CA GLN A 226 4.93 -0.40 -13.69
C GLN A 226 3.43 -0.35 -14.00
N LEU A 227 2.58 -0.93 -13.16
CA LEU A 227 1.11 -0.89 -13.33
C LEU A 227 0.57 0.55 -13.33
N SER A 228 1.08 1.39 -12.44
CA SER A 228 0.72 2.82 -12.40
C SER A 228 1.14 3.56 -13.67
N ILE A 229 2.29 3.21 -14.25
CA ILE A 229 2.74 3.77 -15.53
C ILE A 229 1.82 3.32 -16.67
N GLU A 230 1.48 2.02 -16.74
CA GLU A 230 0.57 1.48 -17.77
C GLU A 230 -0.83 2.11 -17.70
N GLU A 231 -1.40 2.24 -16.50
CA GLU A 231 -2.73 2.84 -16.31
C GLU A 231 -2.74 4.31 -16.77
N ASN A 232 -1.69 5.06 -16.45
CA ASN A 232 -1.53 6.43 -16.94
C ASN A 232 -1.39 6.48 -18.46
N ILE A 233 -0.64 5.56 -19.08
CA ILE A 233 -0.49 5.48 -20.54
C ILE A 233 -1.84 5.22 -21.22
N ARG A 234 -2.66 4.27 -20.74
CA ARG A 234 -4.01 4.00 -21.29
C ARG A 234 -4.88 5.23 -21.21
N LYS A 235 -4.87 5.90 -20.06
CA LYS A 235 -5.61 7.15 -19.85
C LYS A 235 -5.20 8.28 -20.81
N TYR A 236 -3.93 8.35 -21.21
CA TYR A 236 -3.47 9.33 -22.21
C TYR A 236 -3.82 8.94 -23.64
N LYS A 237 -3.92 7.64 -23.94
CA LYS A 237 -4.37 7.16 -25.26
C LYS A 237 -5.88 7.29 -25.47
N GLY A 238 -6.64 7.55 -24.40
CA GLY A 238 -8.10 7.62 -24.46
C GLY A 238 -8.74 6.23 -24.62
N GLU A 239 -8.02 5.18 -24.21
CA GLU A 239 -8.49 3.80 -24.12
C GLU A 239 -9.12 3.51 -22.75
#